data_AF-D3A0M7-F1
#
_entry.id   AF-D3A0M7-F1
#
_cell.length_a   1.000
_cell.length_b   1.000
_cell.length_c   1.000
_cell.angle_alpha   90.00
_cell.angle_beta   90.00
_cell.angle_gamma   90.00
#
_symmetry.space_group_name_H-M   'P 1'
#
loop_
_entity.id
_entity.type
_entity.pdbx_description
1 polymer ?
#
loop_
_entity_poly.entity_id
_entity_poly.type
_entity_poly.pdbx_seq_one_letter_code
_entity_poly.pdbx_strand_id
1 'polypeptide(L)'
;MQNQYADCETGLHYNFFRYYEPDAGRFVNQDPIGLLGGENLYAFGLNTKAWMDPLGLASKATAKMQPYRFSDVSVKGPHADIFVGNKKVTEALLTLDDKGELVWKRFGDMKSATSKELKAADKLISELKDNSQIMSSAKDQLKKALTDFEGDLNDPKSSTRRKDIAKRGIKKFRKMLGKC
;
A
#
# COMPACT_ATOMS: atom_id res chain seq x y z
N MET A 1 0.01 -23.09 4.34
CA MET A 1 -0.93 -22.26 5.11
C MET A 1 -0.89 -22.77 6.54
N GLN A 2 -0.46 -21.97 7.51
CA GLN A 2 -0.56 -22.36 8.93
C GLN A 2 -0.35 -21.12 9.78
N ASN A 3 -1.46 -20.59 10.32
CA ASN A 3 -1.55 -19.86 11.59
C ASN A 3 -3.01 -19.46 11.84
N GLN A 4 -3.91 -20.43 11.71
CA GLN A 4 -5.26 -20.33 12.24
C GLN A 4 -5.55 -21.66 12.93
N TYR A 5 -5.63 -21.63 14.25
CA TYR A 5 -6.20 -22.72 15.03
C TYR A 5 -7.69 -22.43 15.19
N ALA A 6 -8.51 -23.38 14.77
CA ALA A 6 -9.94 -23.38 15.03
C ALA A 6 -10.19 -24.27 16.26
N ASP A 7 -10.86 -23.72 17.27
CA ASP A 7 -11.34 -24.47 18.42
C ASP A 7 -12.84 -24.77 18.24
N CYS A 8 -13.19 -26.05 18.30
CA CYS A 8 -14.47 -26.58 17.79
C CYS A 8 -15.62 -26.55 18.82
N GLU A 9 -15.40 -26.05 20.03
CA GLU A 9 -16.45 -25.96 21.05
C GLU A 9 -17.07 -24.56 21.22
N THR A 10 -16.48 -23.50 20.64
CA THR A 10 -16.98 -22.11 20.83
C THR A 10 -17.08 -21.25 19.56
N GLY A 11 -16.58 -21.71 18.40
CA GLY A 11 -16.74 -21.01 17.12
C GLY A 11 -15.94 -19.71 16.95
N LEU A 12 -14.92 -19.46 17.79
CA LEU A 12 -14.08 -18.26 17.73
C LEU A 12 -12.69 -18.52 17.13
N HIS A 13 -12.16 -17.55 16.38
CA HIS A 13 -10.83 -17.60 15.76
C HIS A 13 -9.83 -16.71 16.50
N TYR A 14 -8.69 -17.29 16.90
CA TYR A 14 -7.63 -16.58 17.62
C TYR A 14 -6.71 -15.78 16.70
N ASN A 15 -6.51 -14.49 16.98
CA ASN A 15 -5.41 -13.71 16.41
C ASN A 15 -4.78 -12.81 17.49
N PHE A 16 -3.65 -13.30 18.00
CA PHE A 16 -2.64 -12.80 18.95
C PHE A 16 -2.89 -11.64 19.94
N PHE A 17 -3.86 -10.72 19.81
CA PHE A 17 -4.14 -9.69 20.85
C PHE A 17 -5.60 -9.19 21.01
N ARG A 18 -6.60 -9.64 20.25
CA ARG A 18 -8.01 -9.22 20.49
C ARG A 18 -9.02 -10.32 20.12
N TYR A 19 -10.08 -10.44 20.92
CA TYR A 19 -11.24 -11.28 20.61
C TYR A 19 -12.10 -10.61 19.53
N TYR A 20 -12.35 -11.32 18.43
CA TYR A 20 -13.20 -10.91 17.33
C TYR A 20 -14.47 -11.76 17.34
N GLU A 21 -15.64 -11.13 17.37
CA GLU A 21 -16.94 -11.81 17.34
C GLU A 21 -17.48 -11.75 15.90
N PRO A 22 -17.49 -12.88 15.15
CA PRO A 22 -17.77 -12.88 13.72
C PRO A 22 -19.24 -12.59 13.39
N ASP A 23 -20.19 -12.88 14.27
CA ASP A 23 -21.63 -12.67 14.02
C ASP A 23 -22.06 -11.20 14.05
N ALA A 24 -21.29 -10.34 14.71
CA ALA A 24 -21.59 -8.91 14.88
C ALA A 24 -20.60 -7.97 14.17
N GLY A 25 -19.51 -8.49 13.60
CA GLY A 25 -18.51 -7.69 12.87
C GLY A 25 -17.77 -6.66 13.73
N ARG A 26 -17.57 -6.92 15.02
CA ARG A 26 -16.95 -5.97 15.98
C ARG A 26 -15.96 -6.62 16.95
N PHE A 27 -15.08 -5.81 17.52
CA PHE A 27 -14.17 -6.21 18.60
C PHE A 27 -14.81 -6.00 19.96
N VAL A 28 -14.53 -6.90 20.92
CA VAL A 28 -15.21 -6.95 22.23
C VAL A 28 -14.46 -6.17 23.34
N ASN A 29 -13.32 -5.55 23.04
CA ASN A 29 -12.51 -4.78 24.02
C ASN A 29 -12.32 -3.31 23.63
N GLN A 30 -12.32 -2.42 24.63
CA GLN A 30 -12.02 -0.98 24.50
C GLN A 30 -10.55 -0.72 24.13
N ASP A 31 -10.31 0.28 23.27
CA ASP A 31 -8.97 0.78 22.95
C ASP A 31 -8.36 1.57 24.14
N PRO A 32 -7.09 1.35 24.51
CA PRO A 32 -6.46 2.00 25.65
C PRO A 32 -5.85 3.39 25.36
N ILE A 33 -6.30 4.08 24.30
CA ILE A 33 -6.07 5.53 24.14
C ILE A 33 -7.37 6.21 24.55
N GLY A 34 -7.35 6.81 25.73
CA GLY A 34 -8.51 7.46 26.33
C GLY A 34 -9.00 8.71 25.59
N LEU A 35 -9.61 9.61 26.37
CA LEU A 35 -10.52 10.69 25.97
C LEU A 35 -9.87 11.89 25.20
N LEU A 36 -9.03 11.63 24.20
CA LEU A 36 -8.56 12.64 23.21
C LEU A 36 -9.04 12.34 21.78
N GLY A 37 -9.88 11.32 21.61
CA GLY A 37 -10.35 10.79 20.31
C GLY A 37 -11.73 11.27 19.83
N GLY A 38 -12.27 12.38 20.34
CA GLY A 38 -13.54 12.96 19.87
C GLY A 38 -14.82 12.21 20.28
N GLU A 39 -15.98 12.80 19.98
CA GLU A 39 -17.31 12.38 20.49
C GLU A 39 -17.91 11.11 19.84
N ASN A 40 -17.16 10.36 19.04
CA ASN A 40 -17.67 9.13 18.43
C ASN A 40 -16.67 7.98 18.56
N LEU A 41 -16.72 7.32 19.71
CA LEU A 41 -15.88 6.18 20.09
C LEU A 41 -16.18 4.88 19.31
N TYR A 42 -17.10 4.92 18.33
CA TYR A 42 -17.44 3.82 17.42
C TYR A 42 -17.26 4.16 15.93
N ALA A 43 -16.68 5.31 15.59
CA ALA A 43 -16.50 5.70 14.20
C ALA A 43 -15.38 4.89 13.54
N PHE A 44 -15.76 3.96 12.64
CA PHE A 44 -14.86 3.51 11.58
C PHE A 44 -14.55 4.71 10.70
N GLY A 45 -13.31 5.21 10.77
CA GLY A 45 -12.90 6.48 10.20
C GLY A 45 -13.38 6.70 8.77
N LEU A 46 -14.24 7.71 8.61
CA LEU A 46 -14.60 8.29 7.33
C LEU A 46 -13.38 8.97 6.71
N ASN A 47 -12.68 8.24 5.84
CA ASN A 47 -11.91 8.85 4.76
C ASN A 47 -12.45 8.37 3.41
N THR A 48 -13.73 8.68 3.18
CA THR A 48 -14.43 8.62 1.87
C THR A 48 -14.71 10.03 1.36
N LYS A 49 -13.75 10.95 1.50
CA LYS A 49 -13.85 12.30 0.93
C LYS A 49 -12.78 12.56 -0.11
N ALA A 50 -12.95 11.91 -1.25
CA ALA A 50 -12.61 12.50 -2.54
C ALA A 50 -13.55 11.89 -3.60
N TRP A 51 -14.53 12.68 -4.03
CA TRP A 51 -15.44 12.47 -5.17
C TRP A 51 -16.64 11.53 -4.96
N MET A 52 -17.73 12.07 -4.40
CA MET A 52 -19.07 11.57 -4.70
C MET A 52 -19.36 11.78 -6.19
N ASP A 53 -19.74 10.72 -6.90
CA ASP A 53 -20.25 10.75 -8.26
C ASP A 53 -21.72 10.30 -8.22
N PRO A 54 -22.69 11.23 -8.18
CA PRO A 54 -24.10 10.91 -8.00
C PRO A 54 -24.77 10.22 -9.20
N LEU A 55 -24.07 10.02 -10.33
CA LEU A 55 -24.67 9.60 -11.61
C LEU A 55 -24.29 8.18 -12.08
N GLY A 56 -23.41 7.47 -11.38
CA GLY A 56 -23.24 6.01 -11.57
C GLY A 56 -22.90 5.53 -12.99
N LEU A 57 -22.32 6.37 -13.86
CA LEU A 57 -22.16 6.06 -15.30
C LEU A 57 -20.74 6.21 -15.86
N ALA A 58 -19.73 6.37 -15.00
CA ALA A 58 -18.35 6.12 -15.37
C ALA A 58 -17.70 5.21 -14.34
N SER A 59 -17.20 4.07 -14.79
CA SER A 59 -16.34 3.15 -14.06
C SER A 59 -15.06 3.90 -13.62
N LYS A 60 -15.14 4.71 -12.57
CA LYS A 60 -14.03 5.52 -12.08
C LYS A 60 -12.93 4.60 -11.59
N ALA A 61 -11.75 4.78 -12.18
CA ALA A 61 -10.56 4.16 -11.68
C ALA A 61 -10.15 4.88 -10.37
N THR A 62 -9.71 4.14 -9.37
CA THR A 62 -9.17 4.67 -8.11
C THR A 62 -7.84 3.99 -7.78
N ALA A 63 -6.99 4.68 -7.01
CA ALA A 63 -5.69 4.17 -6.60
C ALA A 63 -5.60 4.07 -5.09
N LYS A 64 -5.06 2.96 -4.59
CA LYS A 64 -4.80 2.73 -3.17
C LYS A 64 -3.33 2.39 -2.97
N MET A 65 -2.59 3.28 -2.31
CA MET A 65 -1.20 3.01 -1.93
C MET A 65 -1.11 1.77 -1.06
N GLN A 66 -0.18 0.87 -1.40
CA GLN A 66 0.11 -0.28 -0.55
C GLN A 66 0.81 0.17 0.73
N PRO A 67 0.55 -0.50 1.86
CA PRO A 67 1.26 -0.21 3.10
C PRO A 67 2.75 -0.50 2.95
N TYR A 68 3.57 0.22 3.71
CA TYR A 68 5.01 0.01 3.68
C TYR A 68 5.39 -1.39 4.16
N ARG A 69 6.07 -2.16 3.31
CA ARG A 69 6.69 -3.45 3.63
C ARG A 69 8.06 -3.48 2.97
N PHE A 70 9.13 -3.52 3.75
CA PHE A 70 10.49 -3.47 3.21
C PHE A 70 10.75 -4.55 2.17
N SER A 71 10.32 -5.80 2.41
CA SER A 71 10.47 -6.92 1.47
C SER A 71 9.82 -6.72 0.11
N ASP A 72 8.80 -5.86 0.03
CA ASP A 72 8.07 -5.57 -1.21
C ASP A 72 8.62 -4.31 -1.88
N VAL A 73 8.71 -3.23 -1.09
CA VAL A 73 9.22 -1.93 -1.55
C VAL A 73 10.68 -2.04 -1.99
N SER A 74 11.54 -2.80 -1.31
CA SER A 74 12.94 -3.00 -1.72
C SER A 74 13.11 -3.62 -3.11
N VAL A 75 12.11 -4.40 -3.56
CA VAL A 75 12.13 -5.10 -4.84
C VAL A 75 11.42 -4.28 -5.92
N LYS A 76 10.16 -3.89 -5.67
CA LYS A 76 9.30 -3.24 -6.66
C LYS A 76 9.38 -1.71 -6.63
N GLY A 77 9.66 -1.14 -5.46
CA GLY A 77 9.46 0.28 -5.15
C GLY A 77 8.08 0.55 -4.53
N PRO A 78 7.79 1.81 -4.19
CA PRO A 78 6.45 2.24 -3.79
C PRO A 78 5.45 1.91 -4.89
N HIS A 79 4.31 1.35 -4.52
CA HIS A 79 3.29 0.96 -5.49
C HIS A 79 1.88 1.13 -4.94
N ALA A 80 0.93 1.25 -5.88
CA ALA A 80 -0.49 1.39 -5.61
C ALA A 80 -1.29 0.31 -6.35
N ASP A 81 -2.33 -0.19 -5.70
CA ASP A 81 -3.34 -0.99 -6.35
C ASP A 81 -4.30 -0.08 -7.10
N ILE A 82 -4.60 -0.43 -8.36
CA ILE A 82 -5.55 0.31 -9.19
C ILE A 82 -6.84 -0.50 -9.28
N PHE A 83 -7.94 0.15 -8.93
CA PHE A 83 -9.27 -0.41 -8.96
C PHE A 83 -10.10 0.28 -10.04
N VAL A 84 -11.01 -0.45 -10.66
CA VAL A 84 -12.08 0.11 -11.48
C VAL A 84 -13.40 -0.38 -10.88
N GLY A 85 -14.18 0.54 -10.32
CA GLY A 85 -15.23 0.15 -9.37
C GLY A 85 -14.64 -0.57 -8.15
N ASN A 86 -15.19 -1.73 -7.78
CA ASN A 86 -14.75 -2.51 -6.62
C ASN A 86 -13.71 -3.61 -6.96
N LYS A 87 -13.22 -3.63 -8.20
CA LYS A 87 -12.33 -4.67 -8.70
C LYS A 87 -10.93 -4.14 -8.89
N LYS A 88 -9.93 -4.79 -8.27
CA LYS A 88 -8.52 -4.54 -8.61
C LYS A 88 -8.27 -5.02 -10.04
N VAL A 89 -7.67 -4.17 -10.86
CA VAL A 89 -7.42 -4.47 -12.28
C VAL A 89 -5.94 -4.52 -12.60
N THR A 90 -5.11 -3.75 -11.90
CA THR A 90 -3.65 -3.71 -12.09
C THR A 90 -2.95 -3.07 -10.87
N GLU A 91 -1.62 -3.04 -10.87
CA GLU A 91 -0.79 -2.27 -9.94
C GLU A 91 -0.06 -1.15 -10.70
N ALA A 92 0.31 -0.08 -9.98
CA ALA A 92 1.14 0.99 -10.49
C ALA A 92 2.38 1.14 -9.62
N LEU A 93 3.56 1.09 -10.20
CA LEU A 93 4.85 1.19 -9.51
C LEU A 93 5.47 2.54 -9.79
N LEU A 94 5.91 3.22 -8.74
CA LEU A 94 6.74 4.40 -8.86
C LEU A 94 8.16 3.97 -9.24
N THR A 95 8.66 4.46 -10.37
CA THR A 95 10.00 4.15 -10.87
C THR A 95 10.59 5.36 -11.60
N LEU A 96 11.83 5.21 -12.06
CA LEU A 96 12.44 6.14 -12.99
C LEU A 96 12.27 5.62 -14.42
N ASP A 97 12.02 6.52 -15.36
CA ASP A 97 12.08 6.24 -16.80
C ASP A 97 13.54 6.22 -17.31
N ASP A 98 13.72 6.00 -18.62
CA ASP A 98 15.03 5.95 -19.26
C ASP A 98 15.79 7.30 -19.21
N LYS A 99 15.05 8.40 -19.05
CA LYS A 99 15.61 9.76 -18.86
C LYS A 99 15.94 10.05 -17.40
N GLY A 100 15.54 9.17 -16.48
CA GLY A 100 15.72 9.34 -15.04
C GLY A 100 14.67 10.24 -14.39
N GLU A 101 13.53 10.46 -15.04
CA GLU A 101 12.38 11.16 -14.50
C GLU A 101 11.44 10.21 -13.76
N LEU A 102 10.73 10.75 -12.77
CA LEU A 102 9.86 9.96 -11.91
C LEU A 102 8.53 9.68 -12.60
N VAL A 103 8.16 8.40 -12.71
CA VAL A 103 6.95 7.94 -13.41
C VAL A 103 6.25 6.82 -12.66
N TRP A 104 4.92 6.80 -12.73
CA TRP A 104 4.11 5.65 -12.34
C TRP A 104 3.94 4.73 -13.55
N LYS A 105 4.31 3.46 -13.40
CA LYS A 105 4.23 2.45 -14.47
C LYS A 105 3.26 1.33 -14.09
N ARG A 106 2.36 1.00 -15.00
CA ARG A 106 1.47 -0.16 -14.85
C ARG A 106 2.25 -1.47 -14.76
N PHE A 107 1.84 -2.35 -13.86
CA PHE A 107 2.48 -3.62 -13.55
C PHE A 107 1.46 -4.63 -13.04
N GLY A 108 1.59 -5.90 -13.43
CA GLY A 108 0.80 -6.98 -12.85
C GLY A 108 -0.70 -6.84 -13.12
N ASP A 109 -1.10 -6.90 -14.38
CA ASP A 109 -2.53 -6.89 -14.74
C ASP A 109 -3.25 -8.13 -14.23
N MET A 110 -4.44 -7.94 -13.67
CA MET A 110 -5.28 -9.05 -13.20
C MET A 110 -5.85 -9.80 -14.40
N LYS A 111 -5.88 -11.14 -14.34
CA LYS A 111 -6.42 -11.98 -15.44
C LYS A 111 -7.86 -11.67 -15.81
N SER A 112 -8.65 -11.19 -14.84
CA SER A 112 -10.04 -10.82 -15.05
C SER A 112 -10.21 -9.40 -15.63
N ALA A 113 -9.15 -8.60 -15.73
CA ALA A 113 -9.22 -7.22 -16.21
C ALA A 113 -9.50 -7.18 -17.72
N THR A 114 -10.45 -6.34 -18.12
CA THR A 114 -10.81 -6.11 -19.51
C THR A 114 -9.97 -4.97 -20.09
N SER A 115 -9.82 -4.93 -21.42
CA SER A 115 -9.09 -3.85 -22.10
C SER A 115 -9.67 -2.46 -21.81
N LYS A 116 -10.98 -2.35 -21.57
CA LYS A 116 -11.64 -1.09 -21.19
C LYS A 116 -11.23 -0.64 -19.79
N GLU A 117 -11.19 -1.57 -18.84
CA GLU A 117 -10.74 -1.30 -17.46
C GLU A 117 -9.25 -0.91 -17.43
N LEU A 118 -8.40 -1.59 -18.20
CA LEU A 118 -6.97 -1.26 -18.28
C LEU A 118 -6.72 0.12 -18.90
N LYS A 119 -7.49 0.53 -19.91
CA LYS A 119 -7.43 1.91 -20.44
C LYS A 119 -7.83 2.96 -19.41
N ALA A 120 -8.85 2.67 -18.58
CA ALA A 120 -9.24 3.56 -17.49
C ALA A 120 -8.14 3.64 -16.41
N ALA A 121 -7.50 2.52 -16.10
CA ALA A 121 -6.36 2.45 -15.20
C ALA A 121 -5.16 3.26 -15.74
N ASP A 122 -4.79 3.10 -17.01
CA ASP A 122 -3.68 3.83 -17.64
C ASP A 122 -3.88 5.35 -17.57
N LYS A 123 -5.12 5.82 -17.79
CA LYS A 123 -5.47 7.23 -17.63
C LYS A 123 -5.18 7.71 -16.20
N LEU A 124 -5.70 7.01 -15.19
CA LEU A 124 -5.46 7.37 -13.78
C LEU A 124 -3.98 7.33 -13.43
N ILE A 125 -3.25 6.30 -13.88
CA ILE A 125 -1.82 6.12 -13.60
C ILE A 125 -1.01 7.32 -14.08
N SER A 126 -1.36 7.90 -15.24
CA SER A 126 -0.69 9.09 -15.78
C SER A 126 -0.87 10.35 -14.92
N GLU A 127 -1.94 10.40 -14.12
CA GLU A 127 -2.32 11.53 -13.25
C GLU A 127 -1.82 11.35 -11.80
N LEU A 128 -1.31 10.15 -11.43
CA LEU A 128 -0.87 9.85 -10.05
C LEU A 128 0.28 10.73 -9.57
N LYS A 129 1.12 11.22 -10.48
CA LYS A 129 2.21 12.14 -10.16
C LYS A 129 1.70 13.49 -9.60
N ASP A 130 0.48 13.87 -9.95
CA ASP A 130 -0.13 15.14 -9.54
C ASP A 130 -0.94 14.98 -8.23
N ASN A 131 -1.10 13.74 -7.73
CA ASN A 131 -1.78 13.45 -6.48
C ASN A 131 -0.83 13.61 -5.27
N SER A 132 -0.95 14.73 -4.56
CA SER A 132 -0.09 15.08 -3.43
C SER A 132 -0.07 14.05 -2.30
N GLN A 133 -1.21 13.42 -1.98
CA GLN A 133 -1.31 12.42 -0.91
C GLN A 133 -0.58 11.12 -1.26
N ILE A 134 -0.75 10.65 -2.51
CA ILE A 134 -0.08 9.45 -3.02
C ILE A 134 1.42 9.71 -3.11
N MET A 135 1.84 10.87 -3.63
CA MET A 135 3.25 11.23 -3.74
C MET A 135 3.92 11.42 -2.37
N SER A 136 3.23 12.04 -1.40
CA SER A 136 3.72 12.13 -0.01
C SER A 136 3.92 10.74 0.59
N SER A 137 2.94 9.85 0.42
CA SER A 137 3.02 8.47 0.91
C SER A 137 4.17 7.70 0.26
N ALA A 138 4.36 7.85 -1.06
CA ALA A 138 5.46 7.22 -1.77
C ALA A 138 6.83 7.76 -1.33
N LYS A 139 6.93 9.07 -1.10
CA LYS A 139 8.14 9.72 -0.58
C LYS A 139 8.51 9.19 0.81
N ASP A 140 7.52 9.00 1.68
CA ASP A 140 7.73 8.42 3.01
C ASP A 140 8.16 6.96 2.93
N GLN A 141 7.62 6.17 2.00
CA GLN A 141 8.07 4.79 1.77
C GLN A 141 9.50 4.73 1.26
N LEU A 142 9.90 5.63 0.36
CA LEU A 142 11.28 5.72 -0.12
C LEU A 142 12.24 6.04 1.03
N LYS A 143 11.90 7.00 1.90
CA LYS A 143 12.70 7.33 3.09
C LYS A 143 12.84 6.14 4.03
N LYS A 144 11.75 5.45 4.35
CA LYS A 144 11.77 4.26 5.22
C LYS A 144 12.65 3.15 4.63
N ALA A 145 12.52 2.90 3.32
CA ALA A 145 13.35 1.91 2.64
C ALA A 145 14.83 2.26 2.64
N LEU A 146 15.18 3.55 2.53
CA LEU A 146 16.57 4.00 2.67
C LEU A 146 17.11 3.70 4.07
N THR A 147 16.35 3.99 5.11
CA THR A 147 16.73 3.65 6.50
C THR A 147 16.94 2.15 6.69
N ASP A 148 16.03 1.31 6.17
CA ASP A 148 16.14 -0.14 6.28
C ASP A 148 17.34 -0.69 5.50
N PHE A 149 17.62 -0.15 4.30
CA PHE A 149 18.82 -0.53 3.55
C PHE A 149 20.11 -0.09 4.23
N GLU A 150 20.14 1.08 4.85
CA GLU A 150 21.29 1.54 5.64
C GLU A 150 21.51 0.65 6.86
N GLY A 151 20.43 0.19 7.51
CA GLY A 151 20.48 -0.84 8.55
C GLY A 151 21.12 -2.14 8.05
N ASP A 152 20.68 -2.64 6.89
CA ASP A 152 21.23 -3.83 6.25
C ASP A 152 22.72 -3.71 5.88
N LEU A 153 23.18 -2.50 5.57
CA LEU A 153 24.57 -2.22 5.22
C LEU A 153 25.47 -2.20 6.46
N ASN A 154 24.97 -1.61 7.54
CA ASN A 154 25.69 -1.43 8.80
C ASN A 154 25.64 -2.66 9.71
N ASP A 155 24.71 -3.59 9.49
CA ASP A 155 24.64 -4.84 10.27
C ASP A 155 25.86 -5.75 9.99
N PRO A 156 26.68 -6.06 11.00
CA PRO A 156 27.82 -6.98 10.85
C PRO A 156 27.39 -8.40 10.49
N LYS A 157 26.16 -8.82 10.84
CA LYS A 157 25.61 -10.15 10.53
C LYS A 157 25.00 -10.24 9.12
N SER A 158 24.88 -9.11 8.42
CA SER A 158 24.29 -9.07 7.08
C SER A 158 25.25 -9.67 6.04
N SER A 159 24.72 -10.61 5.25
CA SER A 159 25.48 -11.28 4.17
C SER A 159 25.96 -10.31 3.09
N THR A 160 27.03 -10.67 2.37
CA THR A 160 27.54 -9.89 1.23
C THR A 160 26.46 -9.59 0.20
N ARG A 161 25.65 -10.60 -0.16
CA ARG A 161 24.53 -10.45 -1.10
C ARG A 161 23.52 -9.41 -0.64
N ARG A 162 23.18 -9.40 0.66
CA ARG A 162 22.24 -8.45 1.25
C ARG A 162 22.79 -7.03 1.23
N LYS A 163 24.07 -6.86 1.58
CA LYS A 163 24.78 -5.57 1.46
C LYS A 163 24.83 -5.05 0.03
N ASP A 164 25.02 -5.92 -0.97
CA ASP A 164 25.03 -5.52 -2.37
C ASP A 164 23.63 -5.15 -2.91
N ILE A 165 22.58 -5.81 -2.42
CA ILE A 165 21.20 -5.39 -2.65
C ILE A 165 20.95 -4.02 -2.03
N ALA A 166 21.37 -3.81 -0.78
CA ALA A 166 21.21 -2.55 -0.08
C ALA A 166 21.91 -1.38 -0.79
N LYS A 167 23.17 -1.55 -1.22
CA LYS A 167 23.89 -0.53 -2.01
C LYS A 167 23.15 -0.14 -3.28
N ARG A 168 22.62 -1.13 -4.02
CA ARG A 168 21.85 -0.89 -5.26
C ARG A 168 20.52 -0.20 -4.96
N GLY A 169 19.81 -0.65 -3.92
CA GLY A 169 18.57 -0.06 -3.44
C GLY A 169 18.74 1.40 -3.03
N ILE A 170 19.75 1.70 -2.22
CA ILE A 170 20.10 3.07 -1.80
C ILE A 170 20.36 3.96 -3.01
N LYS A 171 21.20 3.51 -3.95
CA LYS A 171 21.50 4.29 -5.16
C LYS A 171 20.23 4.61 -5.96
N LYS A 172 19.35 3.61 -6.17
CA LYS A 172 18.09 3.78 -6.90
C LYS A 172 17.15 4.74 -6.17
N PHE A 173 16.94 4.54 -4.87
CA PHE A 173 15.91 5.25 -4.11
C PHE A 173 16.32 6.68 -3.76
N ARG A 174 17.62 6.96 -3.57
CA ARG A 174 18.12 8.34 -3.49
C ARG A 174 17.89 9.09 -4.80
N LYS A 175 18.11 8.45 -5.95
CA LYS A 175 17.81 9.05 -7.26
C LYS A 175 16.32 9.36 -7.41
N MET A 176 15.45 8.44 -7.00
CA MET A 176 14.00 8.67 -6.98
C MET A 176 13.59 9.82 -6.06
N LEU A 177 14.14 9.87 -4.83
CA LEU A 177 13.83 10.89 -3.85
C LEU A 177 14.25 12.30 -4.33
N GLY A 178 15.36 12.41 -5.06
CA GLY A 178 15.80 13.66 -5.69
C GLY A 178 14.90 14.16 -6.82
N LYS A 179 13.93 13.35 -7.25
CA LYS A 179 12.93 13.67 -8.29
C LYS A 179 11.50 13.78 -7.72
N CYS A 180 11.32 13.59 -6.40
CA CYS A 180 10.03 13.61 -5.70
C CYS A 180 9.69 14.97 -5.08
#